data_AF-A0A2G4JJS3-F1
#
_entry.id   AF-A0A2G4JJS3-F1
#
_cell.length_a   1.000
_cell.length_b   1.000
_cell.length_c   1.000
_cell.angle_alpha   90.00
_cell.angle_beta   90.00
_cell.angle_gamma   90.00
#
_symmetry.space_group_name_H-M   'P 1'
#
loop_
_entity.id
_entity.type
_entity.pdbx_description
1 polymer ?
#
loop_
_entity_poly.entity_id
_entity_poly.type
_entity_poly.pdbx_seq_one_letter_code
_entity_poly.pdbx_strand_id
1 'polypeptide(L)'
;MRGLALAALLFSWSSPAWAQDQQPAPDQEVEAAVDPTRFGVSLERIQRGLRVTESREKDKQSGTTFRLEYRVQVYGAAPKIDVLKGVDLFNGPVPGSAPTHRQFIEHVTPQIYRTPGLPLSAGLFWLANQFWEKSKKSRCQEEIEAYRAMLMQGVSVAAPRCTQ
;
A
#
# COMPACT_ATOMS: atom_id res chain seq x y z
N MET A 1 -24.97 17.60 27.52
CA MET A 1 -24.79 18.01 26.11
C MET A 1 -23.95 19.29 25.99
N ARG A 2 -22.71 19.28 26.49
CA ARG A 2 -21.78 20.43 26.46
C ARG A 2 -20.41 20.10 25.84
N GLY A 3 -20.15 18.84 25.51
CA GLY A 3 -18.89 18.40 24.88
C GLY A 3 -18.83 18.54 23.36
N LEU A 4 -19.97 18.70 22.68
CA LEU A 4 -20.01 18.81 21.20
C LEU A 4 -19.66 20.21 20.68
N ALA A 5 -19.73 21.24 21.51
CA ALA A 5 -19.40 22.62 21.10
C ALA A 5 -17.88 22.88 21.03
N LEU A 6 -17.07 22.12 21.78
CA LEU A 6 -15.61 22.26 21.81
C LEU A 6 -14.91 21.55 20.63
N ALA A 7 -15.53 20.52 20.04
CA ALA A 7 -15.01 19.83 18.87
C ALA A 7 -15.20 20.62 17.56
N ALA A 8 -16.20 21.49 17.49
CA ALA A 8 -16.47 22.32 16.30
C ALA A 8 -15.56 23.56 16.19
N LEU A 9 -14.94 23.99 17.30
CA LEU A 9 -14.04 25.15 17.34
C LEU A 9 -12.59 24.83 16.96
N LEU A 10 -12.20 23.56 16.91
CA LEU A 10 -10.84 23.14 16.57
C LEU A 10 -10.67 22.75 15.09
N PHE A 11 -11.75 22.76 14.29
CA PHE A 11 -11.73 22.39 12.86
C PHE A 11 -11.85 23.59 11.89
N SER A 12 -11.89 24.83 12.38
CA SER A 12 -12.06 26.03 11.54
C SER A 12 -10.76 26.74 11.15
N TRP A 13 -9.58 26.19 11.44
CA TRP A 13 -8.27 26.80 11.17
C TRP A 13 -7.38 26.01 10.19
N SER A 14 -7.97 25.42 9.17
CA SER A 14 -7.23 24.97 7.99
C SER A 14 -7.85 25.53 6.71
N SER A 15 -7.73 26.85 6.52
CA SER A 15 -7.86 27.47 5.20
C SER A 15 -6.53 27.31 4.46
N PRO A 16 -6.42 26.52 3.39
CA PRO A 16 -5.38 26.76 2.41
C PRO A 16 -5.78 28.01 1.64
N ALA A 17 -5.12 29.12 1.96
CA ALA A 17 -5.08 30.29 1.10
C ALA A 17 -4.31 29.90 -0.18
N TRP A 18 -5.04 29.44 -1.19
CA TRP A 18 -4.52 29.42 -2.56
C TRP A 18 -4.69 30.82 -3.11
N ALA A 19 -3.60 31.59 -3.04
CA ALA A 19 -3.40 32.77 -3.87
C ALA A 19 -3.38 32.30 -5.34
N GLN A 20 -4.52 32.45 -6.02
CA GLN A 20 -4.57 32.37 -7.47
C GLN A 20 -4.18 33.74 -8.01
N ASP A 21 -2.93 33.84 -8.46
CA ASP A 21 -2.51 34.87 -9.40
C ASP A 21 -3.50 34.90 -10.57
N GLN A 22 -4.03 36.09 -10.85
CA GLN A 22 -4.82 36.37 -12.04
C GLN A 22 -3.92 36.18 -13.27
N GLN A 23 -4.02 35.01 -13.90
CA GLN A 23 -3.51 34.81 -15.25
C GLN A 23 -4.43 35.57 -16.22
N PRO A 24 -3.92 36.51 -17.03
CA PRO A 24 -4.74 37.24 -17.99
C PRO A 24 -5.32 36.27 -19.04
N ALA A 25 -6.58 36.50 -19.38
CA ALA A 25 -7.30 35.76 -20.40
C ALA A 25 -6.56 35.83 -21.74
N PRO A 26 -6.35 34.70 -22.44
CA PRO A 26 -5.99 34.77 -23.85
C PRO A 26 -7.23 35.12 -24.67
N ASP A 27 -7.03 36.07 -25.57
CA ASP A 27 -8.00 36.60 -26.50
C ASP A 27 -8.75 35.50 -27.27
N GLN A 28 -10.06 35.67 -27.34
CA GLN A 28 -10.93 34.90 -28.22
C GLN A 28 -10.74 35.38 -29.67
N GLU A 29 -9.68 34.89 -30.33
CA GLU A 29 -9.63 34.88 -31.79
C GLU A 29 -10.37 33.64 -32.28
N VAL A 30 -11.67 33.80 -32.54
CA VAL A 30 -12.45 32.86 -33.34
C VAL A 30 -12.08 33.09 -34.81
N GLU A 31 -10.83 32.81 -35.17
CA GLU A 31 -10.54 32.40 -36.54
C GLU A 31 -11.02 30.96 -36.66
N ALA A 32 -11.76 30.66 -37.73
CA ALA A 32 -12.18 29.31 -38.05
C ALA A 32 -10.93 28.44 -38.28
N ALA A 33 -10.40 27.89 -37.20
CA ALA A 33 -9.25 27.02 -37.19
C ALA A 33 -9.65 25.75 -37.95
N VAL A 34 -9.29 25.72 -39.23
CA VAL A 34 -9.44 24.55 -40.09
C VAL A 34 -8.66 23.43 -39.43
N ASP A 35 -9.37 22.50 -38.79
CA ASP A 35 -8.78 21.37 -38.08
C ASP A 35 -8.17 20.39 -39.11
N PRO A 36 -6.84 20.37 -39.25
CA PRO A 36 -6.15 19.57 -40.26
C PRO A 36 -6.27 18.07 -39.97
N THR A 37 -6.62 17.69 -38.73
CA THR A 37 -6.75 16.29 -38.33
C THR A 37 -7.92 15.60 -39.02
N ARG A 38 -8.97 16.36 -39.41
CA ARG A 38 -10.10 15.84 -40.20
C ARG A 38 -9.71 15.43 -41.63
N PHE A 39 -8.60 15.98 -42.14
CA PHE A 39 -8.03 15.62 -43.44
C PHE A 39 -6.99 14.51 -43.34
N GLY A 40 -6.83 13.88 -42.17
CA GLY A 40 -5.85 12.81 -41.94
C GLY A 40 -4.39 13.30 -41.86
N VAL A 41 -4.18 14.63 -41.79
CA VAL A 41 -2.86 15.26 -41.78
C VAL A 41 -2.62 15.90 -40.42
N SER A 42 -1.52 15.54 -39.75
CA SER A 42 -1.13 16.15 -38.47
C SER A 42 0.01 17.13 -38.66
N LEU A 43 -0.24 18.41 -38.35
CA LEU A 43 0.76 19.47 -38.42
C LEU A 43 1.95 19.19 -37.49
N GLU A 44 1.69 18.60 -36.32
CA GLU A 44 2.75 18.19 -35.39
C GLU A 44 3.71 17.16 -36.00
N ARG A 45 3.18 16.21 -36.79
CA ARG A 45 3.98 15.21 -37.50
C ARG A 45 4.80 15.85 -38.61
N ILE A 46 4.20 16.80 -39.35
CA ILE A 46 4.89 17.55 -40.41
C ILE A 46 6.01 18.41 -39.82
N GLN A 47 5.73 19.17 -38.76
CA GLN A 47 6.72 20.00 -38.08
C GLN A 47 7.85 19.17 -37.46
N ARG A 48 7.54 17.98 -36.93
CA ARG A 48 8.55 17.04 -36.44
C ARG A 48 9.39 16.48 -37.59
N GLY A 49 8.77 16.14 -38.71
CA GLY A 49 9.48 15.70 -39.92
C GLY A 49 10.42 16.77 -40.47
N LEU A 50 9.95 18.02 -40.57
CA LEU A 50 10.71 19.17 -41.06
C LEU A 50 11.94 19.47 -40.20
N ARG A 51 11.80 19.48 -38.87
CA ARG A 51 12.96 19.70 -37.98
C ARG A 51 14.03 18.60 -38.12
N VAL A 52 13.62 17.36 -38.33
CA VAL A 52 14.54 16.23 -38.55
C VAL A 52 15.24 16.35 -39.91
N THR A 53 14.54 16.79 -40.96
CA THR A 53 15.14 17.00 -42.28
C THR A 53 16.10 18.18 -42.30
N GLU A 54 15.77 19.30 -41.65
CA GLU A 54 16.66 20.48 -41.54
C GLU A 54 17.95 20.14 -40.80
N SER A 55 17.86 19.38 -39.71
CA SER A 55 19.04 18.89 -38.97
C SER A 55 19.91 18.00 -39.85
N ARG A 56 19.28 17.11 -40.64
CA ARG A 56 19.96 16.22 -41.59
C ARG A 56 20.64 16.96 -42.75
N GLU A 57 20.07 18.08 -43.21
CA GLU A 57 20.67 18.89 -44.28
C GLU A 57 21.83 19.75 -43.77
N LYS A 58 21.73 20.29 -42.55
CA LYS A 58 22.85 20.99 -41.90
C LYS A 58 24.06 20.08 -41.70
N ASP A 59 23.84 18.83 -41.31
CA ASP A 59 24.93 17.85 -41.15
C ASP A 59 25.63 17.55 -42.49
N LYS A 60 24.88 17.49 -43.61
CA LYS A 60 25.44 17.31 -44.97
C LYS A 60 26.24 18.52 -45.46
N GLN A 61 25.86 19.74 -45.06
CA GLN A 61 26.56 20.97 -45.43
C GLN A 61 27.87 21.18 -44.67
N SER A 62 28.09 20.50 -43.53
CA SER A 62 29.30 20.63 -42.69
C SER A 62 30.59 20.03 -43.28
N GLY A 63 30.58 19.62 -44.56
CA GLY A 63 31.79 19.27 -45.32
C GLY A 63 32.20 17.80 -45.28
N THR A 64 31.38 16.90 -44.74
CA THR A 64 31.64 15.45 -44.76
C THR A 64 31.00 14.77 -45.97
N THR A 65 31.27 15.26 -47.17
CA THR A 65 30.62 14.82 -48.42
C THR A 65 31.03 13.41 -48.88
N PHE A 66 32.02 12.77 -48.24
CA PHE A 66 32.54 11.44 -48.61
C PHE A 66 32.53 10.40 -47.49
N ARG A 67 31.88 10.64 -46.35
CA ARG A 67 31.74 9.62 -45.30
C ARG A 67 30.41 8.90 -45.44
N LEU A 68 30.47 7.65 -45.90
CA LEU A 68 29.35 6.72 -45.87
C LEU A 68 28.97 6.46 -44.40
N GLU A 69 27.98 7.19 -43.91
CA GLU A 69 27.42 6.99 -42.57
C GLU A 69 26.24 6.02 -42.65
N TYR A 70 26.47 4.78 -42.20
CA TYR A 70 25.41 3.78 -42.09
C TYR A 70 24.74 3.92 -40.72
N ARG A 71 23.50 4.41 -40.69
CA ARG A 71 22.70 4.50 -39.46
C ARG A 71 21.73 3.32 -39.39
N VAL A 72 21.93 2.43 -38.43
CA VAL A 72 21.03 1.31 -38.14
C VAL A 72 20.13 1.70 -36.97
N GLN A 73 18.82 1.80 -37.22
CA GLN A 73 17.84 1.99 -36.15
C GLN A 73 17.48 0.63 -35.56
N VAL A 74 17.93 0.39 -34.32
CA VAL A 74 17.59 -0.81 -33.56
C VAL A 74 16.40 -0.47 -32.67
N TYR A 75 15.27 -1.11 -32.92
CA TYR A 75 14.09 -1.04 -32.06
C TYR A 75 14.12 -2.22 -31.09
N GLY A 76 14.18 -1.91 -29.79
CA GLY A 76 14.10 -2.90 -28.72
C GLY A 76 12.90 -2.64 -27.83
N ALA A 77 12.21 -3.71 -27.41
CA ALA A 77 11.21 -3.60 -26.36
C ALA A 77 11.93 -3.43 -25.01
N ALA A 78 11.55 -2.40 -24.24
CA ALA A 78 12.11 -2.19 -22.91
C ALA A 78 11.77 -3.39 -22.00
N PRO A 79 12.75 -3.99 -21.31
CA PRO A 79 12.48 -5.08 -20.39
C PRO A 79 11.62 -4.58 -19.23
N LYS A 80 10.61 -5.37 -18.84
CA LYS A 80 9.77 -5.06 -17.67
C LYS A 80 10.59 -5.28 -16.41
N ILE A 81 11.05 -4.21 -15.78
CA ILE A 81 11.70 -4.24 -14.47
C ILE A 81 10.60 -4.34 -13.42
N ASP A 82 10.48 -5.50 -12.80
CA ASP A 82 9.55 -5.72 -11.70
C ASP A 82 10.35 -5.75 -10.39
N VAL A 83 10.48 -4.56 -9.79
CA VAL A 83 11.33 -4.30 -8.60
C VAL A 83 10.83 -5.08 -7.37
N LEU A 84 9.57 -5.54 -7.40
CA LEU A 84 8.88 -6.14 -6.26
C LEU A 84 8.67 -7.65 -6.41
N LYS A 85 9.20 -8.27 -7.48
CA LYS A 85 9.12 -9.73 -7.65
C LYS A 85 9.86 -10.45 -6.52
N GLY A 86 9.12 -11.22 -5.72
CA GLY A 86 9.65 -12.06 -4.66
C GLY A 86 9.77 -11.38 -3.30
N VAL A 87 9.30 -10.14 -3.14
CA VAL A 87 9.21 -9.47 -1.84
C VAL A 87 7.78 -9.61 -1.31
N ASP A 88 7.64 -10.22 -0.14
CA ASP A 88 6.37 -10.25 0.58
C ASP A 88 6.13 -8.86 1.22
N LEU A 89 5.30 -8.07 0.57
CA LEU A 89 4.94 -6.71 1.00
C LEU A 89 3.89 -6.70 2.11
N PHE A 90 3.23 -7.84 2.39
CA PHE A 90 2.08 -7.88 3.27
C PHE A 90 2.40 -8.51 4.63
N ASN A 91 3.22 -9.56 4.68
CA ASN A 91 3.51 -10.26 5.93
C ASN A 91 5.00 -10.23 6.32
N GLY A 92 5.86 -9.63 5.49
CA GLY A 92 7.31 -9.59 5.70
C GLY A 92 7.87 -8.22 6.10
N PRO A 93 8.99 -8.15 6.84
CA PRO A 93 9.74 -6.91 6.99
C PRO A 93 10.24 -6.44 5.63
N VAL A 94 10.02 -5.16 5.32
CA VAL A 94 10.43 -4.58 4.04
C VAL A 94 11.96 -4.57 3.95
N PRO A 95 12.56 -5.15 2.90
CA PRO A 95 14.01 -5.18 2.75
C PRO A 95 14.56 -3.75 2.64
N GLY A 96 15.60 -3.45 3.41
CA GLY A 96 16.22 -2.11 3.45
C GLY A 96 15.49 -1.07 4.31
N SER A 97 14.42 -1.45 5.02
CA SER A 97 13.78 -0.56 6.00
C SER A 97 14.60 -0.41 7.29
N ALA A 98 14.32 0.65 8.04
CA ALA A 98 14.97 0.89 9.33
C ALA A 98 14.70 -0.28 10.30
N PRO A 99 15.66 -0.62 11.18
CA PRO A 99 15.48 -1.69 12.14
C PRO A 99 14.27 -1.40 13.05
N THR A 100 13.47 -2.43 13.32
CA THR A 100 12.42 -2.33 14.32
C THR A 100 13.04 -2.07 15.70
N HIS A 101 12.28 -1.45 16.62
CA HIS A 101 12.78 -1.15 17.97
C HIS A 101 13.36 -2.38 18.69
N ARG A 102 12.72 -3.56 18.52
CA ARG A 102 13.22 -4.83 19.06
C ARG A 102 14.56 -5.24 18.44
N GLN A 103 14.68 -5.17 17.11
CA GLN A 103 15.94 -5.48 16.41
C GLN A 103 17.05 -4.52 16.80
N PHE A 104 16.73 -3.25 17.02
CA PHE A 104 17.69 -2.24 17.49
C PHE A 104 18.20 -2.59 18.89
N ILE A 105 17.31 -2.87 19.85
CA ILE A 105 17.71 -3.28 21.21
C ILE A 105 18.50 -4.59 21.17
N GLU A 106 18.11 -5.55 20.33
CA GLU A 106 18.86 -6.80 20.17
C GLU A 106 20.26 -6.55 19.59
N HIS A 107 20.41 -5.61 18.66
CA HIS A 107 21.71 -5.29 18.09
C HIS A 107 22.63 -4.58 19.07
N VAL A 108 22.09 -3.61 19.83
CA VAL A 108 22.88 -2.74 20.72
C VAL A 108 23.15 -3.39 22.08
N THR A 109 22.22 -4.19 22.59
CA THR A 109 22.29 -4.72 23.96
C THR A 109 22.93 -6.13 23.94
N PRO A 110 24.01 -6.38 24.71
CA PRO A 110 24.60 -7.71 24.83
C PRO A 110 23.62 -8.73 25.42
N GLN A 111 23.74 -10.01 25.05
CA GLN A 111 22.80 -11.07 25.46
C GLN A 111 22.61 -11.17 26.99
N ILE A 112 23.65 -10.85 27.76
CA ILE A 112 23.66 -10.92 29.23
C ILE A 112 22.71 -9.88 29.86
N TYR A 113 22.45 -8.78 29.15
CA TYR A 113 21.60 -7.67 29.62
C TYR A 113 20.28 -7.57 28.86
N ARG A 114 19.96 -8.55 28.00
CA ARG A 114 18.68 -8.57 27.29
C ARG A 114 17.60 -9.09 28.22
N THR A 115 16.54 -8.30 28.42
CA THR A 115 15.28 -8.83 28.91
C THR A 115 14.55 -9.50 27.75
N PRO A 116 14.11 -10.77 27.87
CA PRO A 116 13.31 -11.39 26.84
C PRO A 116 12.00 -10.61 26.70
N GLY A 117 11.77 -10.01 25.54
CA GLY A 117 10.51 -9.33 25.25
C GLY A 117 9.38 -10.36 25.22
N LEU A 118 8.44 -10.27 26.17
CA LEU A 118 7.22 -11.07 26.13
C LEU A 118 6.33 -10.52 25.01
N PRO A 119 6.08 -11.26 23.92
CA PRO A 119 5.21 -10.76 22.87
C PRO A 119 3.79 -10.63 23.43
N LEU A 120 3.13 -9.50 23.16
CA LEU A 120 1.75 -9.25 23.61
C LEU A 120 0.80 -10.37 23.17
N SER A 121 1.07 -11.00 22.02
CA SER A 121 0.33 -12.16 21.53
C SER A 121 0.38 -13.36 22.47
N ALA A 122 1.50 -13.61 23.17
CA ALA A 122 1.58 -14.68 24.16
C ALA A 122 0.72 -14.39 25.40
N GLY A 123 0.69 -13.12 25.84
CA GLY A 123 -0.20 -12.70 26.93
C GLY A 123 -1.68 -12.84 26.57
N LEU A 124 -2.04 -12.44 25.34
CA LEU A 124 -3.40 -12.60 24.82
C LEU A 124 -3.80 -14.07 24.67
N PHE A 125 -2.89 -14.91 24.17
CA PHE A 125 -3.13 -16.35 24.04
C PHE A 125 -3.33 -17.01 25.42
N TRP A 126 -2.50 -16.69 26.41
CA TRP A 126 -2.66 -17.18 27.76
C TRP A 126 -4.01 -16.78 28.35
N LEU A 127 -4.41 -15.52 28.18
CA LEU A 127 -5.69 -15.01 28.64
C LEU A 127 -6.86 -15.72 27.96
N ALA A 128 -6.79 -15.92 26.64
CA ALA A 128 -7.80 -16.69 25.91
C ALA A 128 -7.91 -18.13 26.41
N ASN A 129 -6.78 -18.80 26.69
CA ASN A 129 -6.77 -20.15 27.23
C ASN A 129 -7.40 -20.20 28.63
N GLN A 130 -7.14 -19.22 29.50
CA GLN A 130 -7.80 -19.11 30.81
C GLN A 130 -9.33 -18.96 30.69
N PHE A 131 -9.80 -18.16 29.73
CA PHE A 131 -11.25 -18.06 29.47
C PHE A 131 -11.84 -19.36 28.94
N TRP A 132 -11.12 -20.07 28.08
CA TRP A 132 -11.56 -21.38 27.58
C TRP A 132 -11.63 -22.43 28.69
N GLU A 133 -10.63 -22.48 29.57
CA GLU A 133 -10.63 -23.41 30.71
C GLU A 133 -11.78 -23.11 31.68
N LYS A 134 -12.08 -21.83 31.93
CA LYS A 134 -13.24 -21.44 32.74
C LYS A 134 -14.57 -21.85 32.10
N SER A 135 -14.73 -21.66 30.79
CA SER A 135 -15.96 -22.05 30.10
C SER A 135 -16.16 -23.57 30.05
N LYS A 136 -15.08 -24.35 29.91
CA LYS A 136 -15.13 -25.81 30.05
C LYS A 136 -15.58 -26.22 31.46
N LYS A 137 -15.05 -25.57 32.50
CA LYS A 137 -15.41 -25.84 33.90
C LYS A 137 -16.87 -25.52 34.20
N SER A 138 -17.40 -24.39 33.73
CA SER A 138 -18.81 -24.04 33.96
C SER A 138 -19.76 -25.01 33.25
N ARG A 139 -19.47 -25.37 31.99
CA ARG A 139 -20.25 -26.38 31.26
C ARG A 139 -20.24 -27.74 31.96
N CYS A 140 -19.08 -28.13 32.51
CA CYS A 140 -18.96 -29.36 33.29
C CYS A 140 -19.83 -29.35 34.55
N GLN A 141 -19.88 -28.22 35.28
CA GLN A 141 -20.74 -28.08 36.45
C GLN A 141 -22.22 -28.20 36.08
N GLU A 142 -22.65 -27.54 35.00
CA GLU A 142 -24.03 -27.65 34.50
C GLU A 142 -24.40 -29.09 34.12
N GLU A 143 -23.51 -29.82 33.45
CA GLU A 143 -23.74 -31.24 33.11
C GLU A 143 -23.86 -32.12 34.37
N ILE A 144 -23.04 -31.87 35.39
CA ILE A 144 -23.09 -32.61 36.66
C ILE A 144 -24.40 -32.32 37.41
N GLU A 145 -24.84 -31.07 37.44
CA GLU A 145 -26.10 -30.67 38.07
C GLU A 145 -27.31 -31.28 37.34
N ALA A 146 -27.31 -31.25 36.00
CA ALA A 146 -28.34 -31.87 35.18
C ALA A 146 -28.38 -33.40 35.39
N TYR A 147 -27.22 -34.05 35.45
CA TYR A 147 -27.12 -35.48 35.75
C TYR A 147 -27.69 -35.80 37.13
N ARG A 148 -27.32 -35.02 38.15
CA ARG A 148 -27.84 -35.18 39.51
C ARG A 148 -29.36 -35.03 39.56
N ALA A 149 -29.93 -34.06 38.83
CA ALA A 149 -31.37 -33.86 38.77
C ALA A 149 -32.09 -35.07 38.14
N MET A 150 -31.54 -35.64 37.06
CA MET A 150 -32.11 -36.83 36.41
C MET A 150 -32.02 -38.09 37.28
N LEU A 151 -30.92 -38.25 38.02
CA LEU A 151 -30.79 -39.34 38.99
C LEU A 151 -31.82 -39.24 40.12
N MET A 152 -32.08 -38.04 40.65
CA MET A 152 -33.10 -37.83 41.69
C MET A 152 -34.52 -38.10 41.17
N GLN A 153 -34.74 -38.01 39.86
CA GLN A 153 -36.01 -38.37 39.21
C GLN A 153 -36.13 -39.88 38.92
N GLY A 154 -35.12 -40.69 39.27
CA GLY A 154 -35.14 -42.15 39.08
C GLY A 154 -34.83 -42.61 37.66
N VAL A 155 -34.32 -41.72 36.79
CA VAL A 155 -33.96 -42.06 35.41
C VAL A 155 -32.51 -42.52 35.36
N SER A 156 -32.24 -43.69 34.76
CA SER A 156 -30.87 -44.18 34.53
C SER A 156 -30.24 -43.44 33.34
N VAL A 157 -29.25 -42.58 33.60
CA VAL A 157 -28.52 -41.83 32.57
C VAL A 157 -27.03 -42.17 32.64
N ALA A 158 -26.34 -42.09 31.49
CA ALA A 158 -24.89 -42.26 31.44
C ALA A 158 -24.16 -41.12 32.18
N ALA A 159 -23.00 -41.42 32.76
CA ALA A 159 -22.19 -40.45 33.49
C ALA A 159 -21.72 -39.28 32.58
N PRO A 160 -21.56 -38.06 33.12
CA PRO A 160 -21.12 -36.90 32.35
C PRO A 160 -19.72 -37.13 31.78
N ARG A 161 -19.47 -36.59 30.58
CA ARG A 161 -18.21 -36.79 29.82
C ARG A 161 -17.02 -36.02 30.40
N CYS A 162 -17.26 -35.15 31.37
CA CYS A 162 -16.26 -34.25 31.91
C CYS A 162 -15.29 -34.89 32.91
N THR A 163 -15.49 -36.16 33.27
CA THR A 163 -14.67 -36.91 34.24
C THR A 163 -13.77 -37.98 33.60
N GLN A 164 -13.79 -38.13 32.26
CA GLN A 164 -12.89 -39.01 31.49
C GLN A 164 -11.67 -38.28 30.96
#